data_AF-A0A837HEM4-F1
#
_entry.id   AF-A0A837HEM4-F1
#
_cell.length_a   1.000
_cell.length_b   1.000
_cell.length_c   1.000
_cell.angle_alpha   90.00
_cell.angle_beta   90.00
_cell.angle_gamma   90.00
#
_symmetry.space_group_name_H-M   'P 1'
#
loop_
_entity.id
_entity.type
_entity.pdbx_description
1 polymer ?
#
loop_
_entity_poly.entity_id
_entity_poly.type
_entity_poly.pdbx_seq_one_letter_code
_entity_poly.pdbx_strand_id
1 'polypeptide(L)'
;MSISSSFSSLPKKSKNLLILGITLALFVALPLFVWSLVNMKFDVREKAEICAPRPICLDSRPPCLLPEPIDGWCPTPTPIVGCGLSCVSNSNCSPNLICVIQNGSPSGSCKNPVCISNQDCICSPTATATSTATATATATATAVSTPTSSPTTPPVGGGSPNSCAGTCGSNYNCQANYFCFEGYCRNPLCKNEVNCSCPNPTITPTASAKSTTKATSTTKSTVFGSPISTPTYFLETEKPFLPTEQPLKLTKEISQPENMFFAKYAVYIFIGFVILVITTISLALKNKRQNNLPHITPPTNI
;
A
#
# COMPACT_ATOMS: atom_id res chain seq x y z
N MET A 1 26.95 -2.49 -31.82
CA MET A 1 28.27 -3.17 -31.87
C MET A 1 28.04 -4.68 -31.92
N SER A 2 28.19 -5.29 -33.09
CA SER A 2 28.03 -6.74 -33.27
C SER A 2 29.29 -7.47 -32.79
N ILE A 3 29.21 -8.08 -31.60
CA ILE A 3 30.30 -8.85 -30.99
C ILE A 3 30.53 -10.20 -31.72
N SER A 4 29.62 -10.57 -32.62
CA SER A 4 29.60 -11.90 -33.26
C SER A 4 30.75 -12.14 -34.25
N SER A 5 31.31 -11.11 -34.88
CA SER A 5 32.31 -11.29 -35.96
C SER A 5 33.74 -11.58 -35.48
N SER A 6 34.10 -11.22 -34.25
CA SER A 6 35.49 -11.38 -33.77
C SER A 6 35.86 -12.80 -33.33
N PHE A 7 34.90 -13.72 -33.17
CA PHE A 7 35.18 -15.05 -32.62
C PHE A 7 35.46 -16.12 -33.69
N SER A 8 35.29 -15.80 -34.97
CA SER A 8 35.40 -16.79 -36.05
C SER A 8 36.83 -17.33 -36.23
N SER A 9 37.87 -16.57 -35.88
CA SER A 9 39.28 -16.97 -36.10
C SER A 9 39.89 -17.87 -35.02
N LEU A 10 39.15 -18.24 -33.97
CA LEU A 10 39.69 -19.08 -32.90
C LEU A 10 39.84 -20.56 -33.32
N PRO A 11 40.96 -21.23 -32.93
CA PRO A 11 41.14 -22.66 -33.13
C PRO A 11 39.98 -23.45 -32.55
N LYS A 12 39.58 -24.53 -33.23
CA LYS A 12 38.39 -25.33 -32.89
C LYS A 12 38.40 -25.81 -31.42
N LYS A 13 39.58 -26.20 -30.90
CA LYS A 13 39.76 -26.59 -29.48
C LYS A 13 39.55 -25.43 -28.50
N SER A 14 40.01 -24.22 -28.83
CA SER A 14 39.85 -23.03 -27.99
C SER A 14 38.40 -22.55 -27.94
N LYS A 15 37.64 -22.71 -29.05
CA LYS A 15 36.21 -22.40 -29.08
C LYS A 15 35.42 -23.29 -28.12
N ASN A 16 35.68 -24.59 -28.10
CA ASN A 16 35.00 -25.51 -27.20
C ASN A 16 35.25 -25.18 -25.72
N LEU A 17 36.48 -24.78 -25.39
CA LEU A 17 36.86 -24.41 -24.02
C LEU A 17 36.21 -23.09 -23.57
N LEU A 18 36.10 -22.13 -24.49
CA LEU A 18 35.41 -20.86 -24.24
C LEU A 18 33.89 -21.05 -24.09
N ILE A 19 33.27 -21.88 -24.94
CA ILE A 19 31.86 -22.23 -24.83
C ILE A 19 31.59 -22.90 -23.48
N LEU A 20 32.38 -23.92 -23.11
CA LEU A 20 32.24 -24.61 -21.83
C LEU A 20 32.35 -23.65 -20.64
N GLY A 21 33.31 -22.72 -20.66
CA GLY A 21 33.48 -21.71 -19.61
C GLY A 21 32.29 -20.76 -19.48
N ILE A 22 31.73 -20.29 -20.60
CA ILE A 22 30.54 -19.43 -20.59
C ILE A 22 29.33 -20.22 -20.09
N THR A 23 29.13 -21.45 -20.56
CA THR A 23 28.00 -22.29 -20.13
C THR A 23 28.06 -22.55 -18.62
N LEU A 24 29.24 -22.86 -18.07
CA LEU A 24 29.42 -23.07 -16.63
C LEU A 24 29.14 -21.78 -15.82
N ALA A 25 29.65 -20.63 -16.28
CA ALA A 25 29.41 -19.35 -15.63
C ALA A 25 27.91 -18.99 -15.62
N LEU A 26 27.21 -19.24 -16.73
CA LEU A 26 25.78 -18.98 -16.84
C LEU A 26 24.97 -19.89 -15.91
N PHE A 27 25.38 -21.16 -15.78
CA PHE A 27 24.74 -22.14 -14.90
C PHE A 27 24.85 -21.78 -13.41
N VAL A 28 25.90 -21.07 -13.00
CA VAL A 28 26.08 -20.59 -11.62
C VAL A 28 25.41 -19.23 -11.42
N ALA A 29 25.48 -18.33 -12.40
CA ALA A 29 24.92 -16.98 -12.28
C ALA A 29 23.39 -16.93 -12.30
N LEU A 30 22.73 -17.77 -13.12
CA LEU A 30 21.27 -17.80 -13.23
C LEU A 30 20.56 -18.15 -11.91
N PRO A 31 20.94 -19.22 -11.20
CA PRO A 31 20.33 -19.56 -9.92
C PRO A 31 20.49 -18.46 -8.88
N LEU A 32 21.68 -17.82 -8.81
CA LEU A 32 21.93 -16.71 -7.89
C LEU A 32 21.11 -15.47 -8.24
N PHE A 33 20.96 -15.17 -9.54
CA PHE A 33 20.13 -14.06 -9.99
C PHE A 33 18.65 -14.30 -9.72
N VAL A 34 18.14 -15.50 -9.99
CA VAL A 34 16.75 -15.88 -9.68
C VAL A 34 16.51 -15.85 -8.17
N TRP A 35 17.43 -16.37 -7.37
CA TRP A 35 17.36 -16.30 -5.90
C TRP A 35 17.34 -14.86 -5.39
N SER A 36 18.15 -13.97 -5.98
CA SER A 36 18.15 -12.53 -5.66
C SER A 36 16.81 -11.87 -6.00
N LEU A 37 16.26 -12.14 -7.20
CA LEU A 37 14.97 -11.58 -7.62
C LEU A 37 13.80 -12.04 -6.73
N VAL A 38 13.82 -13.30 -6.29
CA VAL A 38 12.79 -13.82 -5.38
C VAL A 38 12.86 -13.12 -4.03
N ASN A 39 14.06 -12.93 -3.47
CA ASN A 39 14.23 -12.28 -2.17
C ASN A 39 14.00 -10.76 -2.21
N MET A 40 14.27 -10.09 -3.33
CA MET A 40 14.01 -8.65 -3.45
C MET A 40 12.51 -8.29 -3.43
N LYS A 41 11.61 -9.23 -3.76
CA LYS A 41 10.17 -8.94 -3.84
C LYS A 41 9.45 -8.90 -2.49
N PHE A 42 10.05 -9.43 -1.41
CA PHE A 42 9.36 -9.54 -0.12
C PHE A 42 9.53 -8.31 0.78
N ASP A 43 10.59 -7.52 0.61
CA ASP A 43 10.91 -6.40 1.52
C ASP A 43 10.12 -5.11 1.20
N VAL A 44 9.57 -4.99 -0.01
CA VAL A 44 8.83 -3.78 -0.43
C VAL A 44 7.43 -3.71 0.21
N ARG A 45 6.85 -4.85 0.59
CA ARG A 45 5.51 -4.87 1.20
C ARG A 45 5.52 -4.57 2.69
N GLU A 46 6.61 -4.83 3.40
CA GLU A 46 6.68 -4.65 4.85
C GLU A 46 7.07 -3.22 5.24
N LYS A 47 7.83 -2.50 4.40
CA LYS A 47 8.23 -1.11 4.67
C LYS A 47 7.19 -0.05 4.34
N ALA A 48 6.06 -0.41 3.73
CA ALA A 48 4.94 0.52 3.54
C ALA A 48 4.11 0.72 4.81
N GLU A 49 4.37 -0.03 5.88
CA GLU A 49 3.57 -0.03 7.11
C GLU A 49 4.17 0.82 8.25
N ILE A 50 5.34 1.46 8.05
CA ILE A 50 6.03 2.22 9.10
C ILE A 50 5.74 3.73 9.01
N CYS A 51 4.50 4.09 8.73
CA CYS A 51 4.05 5.45 8.96
C CYS A 51 2.76 5.36 9.78
N ALA A 52 2.71 6.12 10.88
CA ALA A 52 1.51 6.16 11.70
C ALA A 52 0.41 6.94 10.95
N PRO A 53 -0.83 6.42 10.88
CA PRO A 53 -1.92 7.11 10.22
C PRO A 53 -2.17 8.45 10.92
N ARG A 54 -2.34 9.52 10.14
CA ARG A 54 -2.63 10.85 10.65
C ARG A 54 -3.98 10.84 11.41
N PRO A 55 -4.02 11.20 12.71
CA PRO A 55 -5.24 11.16 13.48
C PRO A 55 -6.20 12.26 13.01
N ILE A 56 -7.48 11.91 12.92
CA ILE A 56 -8.58 12.78 12.43
C ILE A 56 -8.66 14.11 13.22
N CYS A 57 -8.19 14.13 14.46
CA CYS A 57 -8.22 15.32 15.30
C CYS A 57 -7.27 16.44 14.81
N LEU A 58 -6.23 16.12 14.03
CA LEU A 58 -5.34 17.14 13.45
C LEU A 58 -6.03 17.93 12.33
N ASP A 59 -7.08 17.39 11.73
CA ASP A 59 -7.88 18.04 10.68
C ASP A 59 -9.14 18.74 11.22
N SER A 60 -9.42 18.59 12.52
CA SER A 60 -10.53 19.26 13.19
C SER A 60 -10.21 20.73 13.50
N ARG A 61 -11.23 21.58 13.61
CA ARG A 61 -11.09 22.96 14.10
C ARG A 61 -11.81 23.12 15.44
N PRO A 62 -11.10 23.39 16.55
CA PRO A 62 -9.64 23.58 16.66
C PRO A 62 -8.85 22.26 16.56
N PRO A 63 -7.59 22.29 16.08
CA PRO A 63 -6.75 21.09 15.95
C PRO A 63 -6.30 20.59 17.32
N CYS A 64 -6.15 19.28 17.48
CA CYS A 64 -5.57 18.68 18.68
C CYS A 64 -4.05 18.99 18.78
N LEU A 65 -3.58 19.25 20.00
CA LEU A 65 -2.16 19.48 20.32
C LEU A 65 -1.42 18.14 20.48
N LEU A 66 -1.30 17.36 19.41
CA LEU A 66 -0.42 16.19 19.39
C LEU A 66 0.96 16.57 18.89
N PRO A 67 2.05 16.15 19.57
CA PRO A 67 3.40 16.33 19.05
C PRO A 67 3.55 15.57 17.73
N GLU A 68 4.17 16.20 16.73
CA GLU A 68 4.46 15.54 15.47
C GLU A 68 5.46 14.39 15.70
N PRO A 69 5.21 13.19 15.15
CA PRO A 69 6.19 12.12 15.19
C PRO A 69 7.44 12.53 14.40
N ILE A 70 8.61 12.06 14.85
CA ILE A 70 9.93 12.41 14.28
C ILE A 70 10.01 12.10 12.76
N ASP A 71 9.28 11.07 12.32
CA ASP A 71 9.27 10.63 10.92
C ASP A 71 8.12 11.25 10.09
N GLY A 72 7.34 12.15 10.68
CA GLY A 72 6.13 12.72 10.06
C GLY A 72 4.96 11.74 10.04
N TRP A 73 3.77 12.28 9.76
CA TRP A 73 2.58 11.47 9.51
C TRP A 73 2.66 10.85 8.11
N CYS A 74 2.03 9.69 7.88
CA CYS A 74 1.81 9.23 6.50
C CYS A 74 1.27 10.40 5.67
N PRO A 75 1.68 10.57 4.40
CA PRO A 75 0.85 11.35 3.50
C PRO A 75 -0.54 10.73 3.57
N THR A 76 -1.51 11.48 4.11
CA THR A 76 -2.90 11.04 4.12
C THR A 76 -3.17 10.63 2.68
N PRO A 77 -3.55 9.37 2.39
CA PRO A 77 -3.91 9.01 1.04
C PRO A 77 -4.97 10.04 0.65
N THR A 78 -4.63 10.92 -0.28
CA THR A 78 -5.52 12.01 -0.68
C THR A 78 -6.84 11.30 -0.94
N PRO A 79 -7.88 11.52 -0.12
CA PRO A 79 -9.08 10.69 -0.17
C PRO A 79 -9.47 10.69 -1.63
N ILE A 80 -9.56 9.52 -2.24
CA ILE A 80 -9.86 9.42 -3.67
C ILE A 80 -11.25 10.01 -3.80
N VAL A 81 -11.28 11.28 -4.20
CA VAL A 81 -12.43 12.15 -4.08
C VAL A 81 -13.41 11.66 -5.13
N GLY A 82 -14.49 11.03 -4.66
CA GLY A 82 -15.61 10.60 -5.48
C GLY A 82 -16.31 11.80 -6.16
N CYS A 83 -17.15 11.48 -7.14
CA CYS A 83 -17.90 12.46 -7.90
C CYS A 83 -18.80 13.31 -6.99
N GLY A 84 -18.86 14.63 -7.23
CA GLY A 84 -19.69 15.59 -6.48
C GLY A 84 -18.97 16.30 -5.32
N LEU A 85 -17.80 15.83 -4.93
CA LEU A 85 -17.00 16.47 -3.89
C LEU A 85 -16.24 17.70 -4.42
N SER A 86 -15.93 18.63 -3.51
CA SER A 86 -15.25 19.89 -3.84
C SER A 86 -13.80 19.68 -4.28
N CYS A 87 -13.33 20.45 -5.25
CA CYS A 87 -11.96 20.39 -5.76
C CYS A 87 -11.45 21.81 -6.06
N VAL A 88 -10.12 21.98 -6.02
CA VAL A 88 -9.45 23.23 -6.45
C VAL A 88 -8.63 23.01 -7.73
N SER A 89 -8.29 21.75 -8.02
CA SER A 89 -7.55 21.34 -9.21
C SER A 89 -7.90 19.91 -9.60
N ASN A 90 -7.55 19.49 -10.82
CA ASN A 90 -7.83 18.14 -11.32
C ASN A 90 -7.13 17.02 -10.52
N SER A 91 -6.01 17.31 -9.87
CA SER A 91 -5.31 16.32 -9.02
C SER A 91 -6.07 16.00 -7.73
N ASN A 92 -7.08 16.81 -7.37
CA ASN A 92 -7.95 16.52 -6.24
C ASN A 92 -9.06 15.52 -6.59
N CYS A 93 -9.23 15.14 -7.85
CA CYS A 93 -10.31 14.25 -8.28
C CYS A 93 -9.80 12.83 -8.56
N SER A 94 -10.69 11.83 -8.42
CA SER A 94 -10.38 10.45 -8.83
C SER A 94 -9.92 10.39 -10.29
N PRO A 95 -9.05 9.42 -10.66
CA PRO A 95 -8.74 9.18 -12.06
C PRO A 95 -10.05 8.97 -12.83
N ASN A 96 -10.23 9.69 -13.94
CA ASN A 96 -11.45 9.80 -14.77
C ASN A 96 -12.47 10.88 -14.37
N LEU A 97 -12.19 11.71 -13.38
CA LEU A 97 -12.99 12.89 -13.05
C LEU A 97 -12.21 14.18 -13.34
N ILE A 98 -12.92 15.23 -13.71
CA ILE A 98 -12.38 16.57 -13.92
C ILE A 98 -12.95 17.53 -12.88
N CYS A 99 -12.14 18.50 -12.43
CA CYS A 99 -12.59 19.53 -11.52
C CYS A 99 -13.30 20.64 -12.30
N VAL A 100 -14.61 20.79 -12.10
CA VAL A 100 -15.41 21.82 -12.78
C VAL A 100 -15.65 22.98 -11.82
N ILE A 101 -14.94 24.09 -12.04
CA ILE A 101 -15.06 25.32 -11.26
C ILE A 101 -16.15 26.20 -11.89
N GLN A 102 -17.17 26.57 -11.13
CA GLN A 102 -18.19 27.52 -11.58
C GLN A 102 -17.61 28.94 -11.61
N ASN A 103 -17.96 29.73 -12.63
CA ASN A 103 -17.46 31.09 -12.79
C ASN A 103 -17.65 31.91 -11.51
N GLY A 104 -16.53 32.40 -10.95
CA GLY A 104 -16.52 33.23 -9.75
C GLY A 104 -16.33 32.48 -8.42
N SER A 105 -16.24 31.15 -8.44
CA SER A 105 -15.94 30.36 -7.23
C SER A 105 -14.46 29.96 -7.16
N PRO A 106 -13.79 30.04 -5.99
CA PRO A 106 -12.42 29.58 -5.81
C PRO A 106 -12.31 28.03 -5.78
N SER A 107 -13.44 27.33 -5.74
CA SER A 107 -13.52 25.86 -5.71
C SER A 107 -14.61 25.36 -6.66
N GLY A 108 -14.35 24.22 -7.29
CA GLY A 108 -15.27 23.47 -8.14
C GLY A 108 -15.74 22.16 -7.51
N SER A 109 -16.36 21.30 -8.33
CA SER A 109 -16.71 19.93 -7.94
C SER A 109 -16.17 18.92 -8.95
N CYS A 110 -15.72 17.76 -8.47
CA CYS A 110 -15.26 16.67 -9.34
C CYS A 110 -16.45 16.08 -10.11
N LYS A 111 -16.42 16.17 -11.44
CA LYS A 111 -17.47 15.65 -12.33
C LYS A 111 -16.91 14.70 -13.38
N ASN A 112 -17.77 13.79 -13.85
CA ASN A 112 -17.45 12.99 -15.03
C ASN A 112 -17.45 13.90 -16.28
N PRO A 113 -16.39 13.88 -17.10
CA PRO A 113 -16.30 14.73 -18.30
C PRO A 113 -17.45 14.49 -19.30
N VAL A 114 -18.11 13.33 -19.26
CA VAL A 114 -19.24 13.00 -20.14
C VAL A 114 -20.55 13.69 -19.73
N CYS A 115 -20.69 14.11 -18.47
CA CYS A 115 -21.93 14.73 -17.98
C CYS A 115 -21.69 15.99 -17.12
N ILE A 116 -20.91 16.95 -17.65
CA ILE A 116 -20.60 18.23 -17.00
C ILE A 116 -21.87 19.01 -16.62
N SER A 117 -22.92 18.94 -17.45
CA SER A 117 -24.19 19.64 -17.26
C SER A 117 -25.08 19.03 -16.18
N ASN A 118 -24.86 17.78 -15.78
CA ASN A 118 -25.71 17.12 -14.81
C ASN A 118 -25.21 17.38 -13.37
N GLN A 119 -26.11 17.67 -12.44
CA GLN A 119 -25.73 17.92 -11.04
C GLN A 119 -25.35 16.63 -10.32
N ASP A 120 -25.97 15.51 -10.68
CA ASP A 120 -25.90 14.28 -9.88
C ASP A 120 -24.74 13.35 -10.18
N CYS A 121 -23.78 13.74 -11.04
CA CYS A 121 -22.56 12.97 -11.30
C CYS A 121 -22.74 11.53 -11.87
N ILE A 122 -23.99 11.06 -11.92
CA ILE A 122 -24.44 9.84 -12.54
C ILE A 122 -24.89 10.25 -13.94
N CYS A 123 -24.09 9.93 -14.95
CA CYS A 123 -24.58 9.95 -16.31
C CYS A 123 -25.56 8.76 -16.39
N SER A 124 -26.87 9.01 -16.22
CA SER A 124 -27.87 7.99 -16.54
C SER A 124 -27.55 7.51 -17.95
N PRO A 125 -27.39 6.20 -18.21
CA PRO A 125 -27.16 5.73 -19.56
C PRO A 125 -28.35 6.23 -20.39
N THR A 126 -28.08 7.11 -21.35
CA THR A 126 -29.06 7.47 -22.37
C THR A 126 -29.46 6.15 -23.01
N ALA A 127 -30.69 5.70 -22.74
CA ALA A 127 -31.22 4.48 -23.33
C ALA A 127 -31.02 4.60 -24.84
N THR A 128 -30.08 3.82 -25.37
CA THR A 128 -29.92 3.72 -26.81
C THR A 128 -31.20 3.08 -27.30
N ALA A 129 -32.02 3.82 -28.03
CA ALA A 129 -33.26 3.33 -28.58
C ALA A 129 -32.94 2.18 -29.53
N THR A 130 -33.02 0.94 -29.04
CA THR A 130 -33.00 -0.25 -29.89
C THR A 130 -34.37 -0.33 -30.54
N SER A 131 -34.48 0.11 -31.80
CA SER A 131 -35.66 -0.15 -32.62
C SER A 131 -35.76 -1.66 -32.88
N THR A 132 -36.53 -2.34 -32.03
CA THR A 132 -36.93 -3.74 -32.24
C THR A 132 -38.31 -3.75 -32.88
N ALA A 133 -38.37 -3.93 -34.19
CA ALA A 133 -39.57 -4.41 -34.86
C ALA A 133 -39.46 -5.94 -34.93
N THR A 134 -40.29 -6.68 -34.19
CA THR A 134 -40.55 -8.09 -34.49
C THR A 134 -41.95 -8.47 -34.04
N ALA A 135 -42.68 -9.07 -34.97
CA ALA A 135 -44.09 -9.40 -34.90
C ALA A 135 -44.38 -10.60 -34.00
N THR A 136 -45.62 -10.58 -33.49
CA THR A 136 -46.39 -11.57 -32.76
C THR A 136 -46.39 -12.97 -33.39
N ALA A 137 -46.11 -14.00 -32.60
CA ALA A 137 -46.88 -15.26 -32.58
C ALA A 137 -46.61 -16.11 -31.32
N THR A 138 -47.70 -16.30 -30.58
CA THR A 138 -48.11 -17.33 -29.62
C THR A 138 -47.45 -18.73 -29.74
N ALA A 139 -47.01 -19.32 -28.63
CA ALA A 139 -47.54 -20.59 -28.09
C ALA A 139 -46.86 -20.98 -26.75
N THR A 140 -47.74 -21.39 -25.83
CA THR A 140 -47.50 -21.90 -24.48
C THR A 140 -46.80 -23.27 -24.48
N ALA A 141 -45.77 -23.43 -23.65
CA ALA A 141 -45.39 -24.74 -23.10
C ALA A 141 -44.74 -24.55 -21.72
N THR A 142 -45.41 -25.06 -20.70
CA THR A 142 -44.90 -25.18 -19.33
C THR A 142 -43.97 -26.38 -19.25
N ALA A 143 -42.69 -26.14 -18.99
CA ALA A 143 -41.74 -27.18 -18.57
C ALA A 143 -41.12 -26.76 -17.24
N VAL A 144 -41.41 -27.54 -16.20
CA VAL A 144 -40.74 -27.47 -14.91
C VAL A 144 -39.36 -28.09 -15.08
N SER A 145 -38.32 -27.26 -15.08
CA SER A 145 -36.93 -27.69 -15.01
C SER A 145 -36.35 -27.38 -13.63
N THR A 146 -35.92 -28.46 -12.98
CA THR A 146 -35.16 -28.52 -11.74
C THR A 146 -33.83 -27.75 -11.91
N PRO A 147 -33.43 -26.86 -10.99
CA PRO A 147 -32.17 -26.14 -11.13
C PRO A 147 -30.99 -27.07 -10.80
N THR A 148 -30.29 -27.53 -11.84
CA THR A 148 -28.94 -28.09 -11.70
C THR A 148 -27.96 -26.92 -11.66
N SER A 149 -27.25 -26.77 -10.53
CA SER A 149 -26.18 -25.79 -10.34
C SER A 149 -25.00 -26.11 -11.27
N SER A 150 -24.95 -25.44 -12.42
CA SER A 150 -23.80 -25.45 -13.31
C SER A 150 -22.71 -24.50 -12.76
N PRO A 151 -21.45 -24.93 -12.65
CA PRO A 151 -20.37 -24.06 -12.20
C PRO A 151 -20.11 -22.97 -13.25
N THR A 152 -20.62 -21.77 -12.99
CA THR A 152 -20.35 -20.59 -13.82
C THR A 152 -18.89 -20.19 -13.62
N THR A 153 -18.10 -20.32 -14.69
CA THR A 153 -16.74 -19.78 -14.78
C THR A 153 -16.73 -18.29 -14.43
N PRO A 154 -15.78 -17.82 -13.60
CA PRO A 154 -15.75 -16.43 -13.14
C PRO A 154 -15.56 -15.49 -14.34
N PRO A 155 -16.43 -14.47 -14.52
CA PRO A 155 -16.26 -13.49 -15.58
C PRO A 155 -14.99 -12.69 -15.32
N VAL A 156 -14.05 -12.82 -16.25
CA VAL A 156 -12.83 -12.02 -16.31
C VAL A 156 -13.20 -10.64 -16.84
N GLY A 157 -13.00 -9.62 -16.01
CA GLY A 157 -12.67 -8.27 -16.48
C GLY A 157 -13.77 -7.21 -16.38
N GLY A 158 -13.49 -6.17 -15.58
CA GLY A 158 -13.83 -4.78 -15.92
C GLY A 158 -15.25 -4.28 -15.65
N GLY A 159 -16.07 -4.97 -14.85
CA GLY A 159 -17.36 -4.43 -14.40
C GLY A 159 -17.19 -3.32 -13.37
N SER A 160 -18.07 -2.31 -13.42
CA SER A 160 -18.23 -1.32 -12.35
C SER A 160 -18.40 -2.03 -11.00
N PRO A 161 -17.84 -1.54 -9.88
CA PRO A 161 -17.96 -2.20 -8.59
C PRO A 161 -19.43 -2.44 -8.23
N ASN A 162 -19.73 -3.66 -7.79
CA ASN A 162 -21.07 -4.09 -7.46
C ASN A 162 -21.53 -3.48 -6.13
N SER A 163 -22.79 -3.05 -6.09
CA SER A 163 -23.46 -2.61 -4.87
C SER A 163 -23.75 -3.80 -3.94
N CYS A 164 -24.36 -3.53 -2.78
CA CYS A 164 -24.84 -4.55 -1.86
C CYS A 164 -25.51 -5.73 -2.56
N ALA A 165 -25.21 -6.95 -2.10
CA ALA A 165 -25.75 -8.21 -2.63
C ALA A 165 -25.32 -8.57 -4.05
N GLY A 166 -24.51 -7.75 -4.73
CA GLY A 166 -23.89 -8.14 -5.99
C GLY A 166 -22.81 -9.19 -5.79
N THR A 167 -22.60 -10.04 -6.79
CA THR A 167 -21.59 -11.10 -6.75
C THR A 167 -20.18 -10.52 -6.76
N CYS A 168 -19.23 -11.14 -6.07
CA CYS A 168 -17.84 -10.70 -6.05
C CYS A 168 -16.89 -11.89 -6.06
N GLY A 169 -15.77 -11.76 -6.77
CA GLY A 169 -14.64 -12.70 -6.65
C GLY A 169 -13.59 -12.21 -5.65
N SER A 170 -13.57 -10.90 -5.38
CA SER A 170 -12.64 -10.25 -4.45
C SER A 170 -13.25 -8.95 -3.91
N ASN A 171 -12.65 -8.38 -2.85
CA ASN A 171 -13.08 -7.09 -2.31
C ASN A 171 -13.03 -5.94 -3.33
N TYR A 172 -12.17 -6.04 -4.36
CA TYR A 172 -12.07 -5.04 -5.43
C TYR A 172 -13.31 -4.98 -6.34
N ASN A 173 -14.15 -6.02 -6.33
CA ASN A 173 -15.40 -6.07 -7.09
C ASN A 173 -16.57 -5.39 -6.36
N CYS A 174 -16.38 -4.96 -5.11
CA CYS A 174 -17.43 -4.33 -4.31
C CYS A 174 -17.25 -2.81 -4.26
N GLN A 175 -18.36 -2.07 -4.20
CA GLN A 175 -18.33 -0.62 -3.97
C GLN A 175 -17.68 -0.27 -2.62
N ALA A 176 -17.23 0.98 -2.49
CA ALA A 176 -16.69 1.50 -1.23
C ALA A 176 -17.66 1.21 -0.07
N ASN A 177 -17.10 0.79 1.07
CA ASN A 177 -17.82 0.35 2.29
C ASN A 177 -18.47 -1.04 2.24
N TYR A 178 -18.23 -1.83 1.19
CA TYR A 178 -18.61 -3.25 1.15
C TYR A 178 -17.38 -4.15 1.05
N PHE A 179 -17.52 -5.38 1.50
CA PHE A 179 -16.49 -6.41 1.36
C PHE A 179 -17.08 -7.70 0.79
N CYS A 180 -16.24 -8.49 0.15
CA CYS A 180 -16.66 -9.73 -0.47
C CYS A 180 -16.74 -10.84 0.58
N PHE A 181 -17.95 -11.35 0.82
CA PHE A 181 -18.20 -12.44 1.75
C PHE A 181 -19.10 -13.49 1.09
N GLU A 182 -18.64 -14.74 1.06
CA GLU A 182 -19.34 -15.88 0.42
C GLU A 182 -19.68 -15.62 -1.06
N GLY A 183 -18.84 -14.85 -1.75
CA GLY A 183 -19.04 -14.50 -3.15
C GLY A 183 -20.04 -13.36 -3.38
N TYR A 184 -20.44 -12.62 -2.34
CA TYR A 184 -21.33 -11.45 -2.45
C TYR A 184 -20.82 -10.25 -1.66
N CYS A 185 -21.08 -9.03 -2.14
CA CYS A 185 -20.73 -7.80 -1.45
C CYS A 185 -21.65 -7.58 -0.23
N ARG A 186 -21.07 -7.53 0.97
CA ARG A 186 -21.75 -7.36 2.27
C ARG A 186 -21.27 -6.11 2.99
N ASN A 187 -22.12 -5.54 3.84
CA ASN A 187 -21.76 -4.43 4.71
C ASN A 187 -21.00 -4.99 5.94
N PRO A 188 -19.82 -4.46 6.30
CA PRO A 188 -19.04 -4.93 7.45
C PRO A 188 -19.79 -4.88 8.78
N LEU A 189 -20.78 -4.00 8.93
CA LEU A 189 -21.59 -3.90 10.15
C LEU A 189 -22.64 -5.02 10.28
N CYS A 190 -23.02 -5.67 9.18
CA CYS A 190 -24.01 -6.75 9.16
C CYS A 190 -23.65 -7.79 8.10
N LYS A 191 -22.51 -8.44 8.31
CA LYS A 191 -21.93 -9.46 7.43
C LYS A 191 -22.92 -10.53 6.95
N ASN A 192 -23.89 -10.90 7.80
CA ASN A 192 -24.84 -11.98 7.53
C ASN A 192 -26.13 -11.48 6.84
N GLU A 193 -26.37 -10.17 6.80
CA GLU A 193 -27.57 -9.61 6.16
C GLU A 193 -27.36 -9.53 4.65
N VAL A 194 -28.22 -10.21 3.90
CA VAL A 194 -28.14 -10.21 2.43
C VAL A 194 -28.44 -8.82 1.86
N ASN A 195 -29.29 -8.05 2.54
CA ASN A 195 -29.84 -6.79 2.06
C ASN A 195 -28.96 -5.58 2.38
N CYS A 196 -27.87 -5.77 3.13
CA CYS A 196 -26.95 -4.74 3.68
C CYS A 196 -27.61 -3.55 4.39
N SER A 197 -28.91 -3.64 4.66
CA SER A 197 -29.61 -2.75 5.58
C SER A 197 -29.33 -3.28 6.97
N CYS A 198 -28.17 -2.88 7.51
CA CYS A 198 -27.90 -3.16 8.90
C CYS A 198 -28.94 -2.41 9.72
N PRO A 199 -29.65 -3.06 10.66
CA PRO A 199 -30.42 -2.32 11.63
C PRO A 199 -29.45 -1.35 12.28
N ASN A 200 -29.69 -0.05 12.07
CA ASN A 200 -28.90 0.99 12.71
C ASN A 200 -28.96 0.63 14.20
N PRO A 201 -27.83 0.41 14.89
CA PRO A 201 -27.88 0.04 16.30
C PRO A 201 -28.70 1.13 16.97
N THR A 202 -29.91 0.77 17.39
CA THR A 202 -30.78 1.70 18.09
C THR A 202 -30.04 1.93 19.39
N ILE A 203 -29.38 3.07 19.49
CA ILE A 203 -28.74 3.55 20.70
C ILE A 203 -29.84 3.56 21.75
N THR A 204 -29.92 2.47 22.52
CA THR A 204 -30.77 2.40 23.70
C THR A 204 -30.20 3.47 24.61
N PRO A 205 -30.94 4.55 24.93
CA PRO A 205 -30.40 5.65 25.71
C PRO A 205 -29.95 5.09 27.06
N THR A 206 -28.64 5.03 27.26
CA THR A 206 -28.05 4.72 28.56
C THR A 206 -28.53 5.80 29.53
N ALA A 207 -29.30 5.40 30.53
CA ALA A 207 -29.86 6.30 31.52
C ALA A 207 -28.77 7.18 32.12
N SER A 208 -28.96 8.50 31.98
CA SER A 208 -28.06 9.53 32.51
C SER A 208 -27.91 9.33 34.02
N ALA A 209 -26.70 9.05 34.48
CA ALA A 209 -26.40 8.94 35.89
C ALA A 209 -26.70 10.29 36.58
N LYS A 210 -27.65 10.26 37.52
CA LYS A 210 -28.09 11.39 38.33
C LYS A 210 -26.91 11.95 39.13
N SER A 211 -26.39 13.11 38.71
CA SER A 211 -25.41 13.90 39.45
C SER A 211 -25.98 14.24 40.84
N THR A 212 -25.28 13.79 41.89
CA THR A 212 -25.60 14.14 43.28
C THR A 212 -24.78 15.37 43.65
N THR A 213 -25.39 16.55 43.49
CA THR A 213 -24.86 17.82 43.97
C THR A 213 -24.99 17.87 45.49
N LYS A 214 -23.88 17.71 46.23
CA LYS A 214 -23.84 18.03 47.67
C LYS A 214 -23.60 19.53 47.82
N ALA A 215 -24.67 20.27 48.07
CA ALA A 215 -24.62 21.68 48.42
C ALA A 215 -23.93 21.87 49.77
N THR A 216 -22.82 22.61 49.79
CA THR A 216 -22.23 23.19 50.98
C THR A 216 -23.03 24.45 51.33
N SER A 217 -24.05 24.33 52.17
CA SER A 217 -24.67 25.48 52.82
C SER A 217 -23.89 25.81 54.09
N THR A 218 -23.24 26.96 54.07
CA THR A 218 -22.70 27.64 55.24
C THR A 218 -23.87 28.02 56.16
N THR A 219 -24.08 27.25 57.24
CA THR A 219 -24.91 27.69 58.36
C THR A 219 -24.01 27.82 59.58
N LYS A 220 -23.78 29.07 59.95
CA LYS A 220 -23.08 29.55 61.14
C LYS A 220 -23.90 29.16 62.37
N SER A 221 -23.40 28.25 63.21
CA SER A 221 -23.77 28.15 64.62
C SER A 221 -22.70 27.38 65.40
N THR A 222 -21.76 28.18 65.92
CA THR A 222 -21.34 28.25 67.32
C THR A 222 -21.51 27.00 68.20
N VAL A 223 -20.38 26.34 68.49
CA VAL A 223 -19.91 25.91 69.83
C VAL A 223 -20.91 25.21 70.76
N PHE A 224 -20.66 23.93 71.05
CA PHE A 224 -20.98 23.36 72.37
C PHE A 224 -19.88 23.80 73.34
N GLY A 225 -20.24 24.21 74.57
CA GLY A 225 -19.28 24.70 75.59
C GLY A 225 -17.95 23.93 75.57
N SER A 226 -16.86 24.68 75.42
CA SER A 226 -15.52 24.25 75.00
C SER A 226 -14.97 23.00 75.71
N PRO A 227 -14.59 21.94 74.98
CA PRO A 227 -13.86 20.83 75.57
C PRO A 227 -12.54 20.46 74.87
N ILE A 228 -11.62 19.99 75.70
CA ILE A 228 -10.33 19.35 75.41
C ILE A 228 -10.55 17.83 75.51
N SER A 229 -10.10 17.07 74.51
CA SER A 229 -9.15 15.95 74.70
C SER A 229 -8.97 15.12 73.42
N THR A 230 -7.69 14.85 73.18
CA THR A 230 -6.98 14.18 72.08
C THR A 230 -7.32 12.68 71.95
N PRO A 231 -7.24 12.10 70.74
CA PRO A 231 -6.20 11.09 70.47
C PRO A 231 -5.55 11.25 69.07
N THR A 232 -4.22 11.37 69.00
CA THR A 232 -3.25 10.33 68.63
C THR A 232 -3.25 9.99 67.14
N TYR A 233 -2.38 10.68 66.41
CA TYR A 233 -2.10 10.48 64.98
C TYR A 233 -1.00 9.44 64.80
N PHE A 234 -1.21 8.49 63.88
CA PHE A 234 -0.16 7.61 63.37
C PHE A 234 0.67 8.39 62.34
N LEU A 235 1.98 8.42 62.58
CA LEU A 235 3.00 9.07 61.78
C LEU A 235 3.42 8.09 60.68
N GLU A 236 3.13 8.39 59.41
CA GLU A 236 3.77 7.69 58.29
C GLU A 236 4.58 8.68 57.46
N THR A 237 5.85 8.72 57.86
CA THR A 237 7.08 9.22 57.24
C THR A 237 6.97 9.67 55.79
N GLU A 238 6.98 10.99 55.63
CA GLU A 238 7.30 11.71 54.41
C GLU A 238 8.76 11.42 54.01
N LYS A 239 8.97 10.73 52.87
CA LYS A 239 10.30 10.57 52.26
C LYS A 239 10.49 11.70 51.24
N PRO A 240 11.50 12.58 51.39
CA PRO A 240 11.76 13.63 50.41
C PRO A 240 12.28 13.00 49.12
N PHE A 241 11.45 12.99 48.08
CA PHE A 241 11.88 12.66 46.73
C PHE A 241 12.55 13.90 46.11
N LEU A 242 13.87 13.86 46.00
CA LEU A 242 14.64 14.78 45.16
C LEU A 242 14.20 14.64 43.69
N PRO A 243 14.11 15.76 42.93
CA PRO A 243 13.96 15.69 41.49
C PRO A 243 15.36 15.53 40.88
N THR A 244 15.69 14.33 40.43
CA THR A 244 16.79 14.14 39.47
C THR A 244 16.39 13.02 38.51
N GLU A 245 15.38 13.31 37.70
CA GLU A 245 15.26 12.61 36.42
C GLU A 245 16.27 13.26 35.46
N GLN A 246 17.46 12.66 35.41
CA GLN A 246 18.29 12.76 34.22
C GLN A 246 17.48 12.19 33.05
N PRO A 247 17.34 12.91 31.92
CA PRO A 247 16.74 12.31 30.74
C PRO A 247 17.62 11.14 30.34
N LEU A 248 17.08 9.93 30.47
CA LEU A 248 17.67 8.75 29.86
C LEU A 248 17.73 9.06 28.36
N LYS A 249 18.92 9.45 27.89
CA LYS A 249 19.29 9.39 26.48
C LYS A 249 19.16 7.92 26.09
N LEU A 250 17.94 7.52 25.74
CA LEU A 250 17.71 6.37 24.90
C LEU A 250 18.23 6.81 23.54
N THR A 251 19.55 6.74 23.38
CA THR A 251 20.22 6.69 22.09
C THR A 251 19.73 5.40 21.46
N LYS A 252 18.49 5.41 20.95
CA LYS A 252 17.99 4.39 20.06
C LYS A 252 18.82 4.59 18.81
N GLU A 253 19.92 3.83 18.76
CA GLU A 253 20.80 3.70 17.63
C GLU A 253 19.89 3.56 16.41
N ILE A 254 19.86 4.63 15.62
CA ILE A 254 19.03 4.74 14.44
C ILE A 254 19.59 3.67 13.52
N SER A 255 18.95 2.51 13.54
CA SER A 255 19.12 1.46 12.53
C SER A 255 18.66 2.08 11.22
N GLN A 256 19.59 2.81 10.62
CA GLN A 256 19.50 3.31 9.27
C GLN A 256 19.20 2.08 8.41
N PRO A 257 18.17 2.11 7.55
CA PRO A 257 17.68 0.89 6.89
C PRO A 257 18.81 0.23 6.11
N GLU A 258 19.30 -0.90 6.62
CA GLU A 258 20.48 -1.64 6.14
C GLU A 258 20.37 -2.02 4.64
N ASN A 259 19.16 -1.96 4.11
CA ASN A 259 18.78 -2.33 2.75
C ASN A 259 19.24 -1.28 1.71
N MET A 260 19.54 -0.02 2.10
CA MET A 260 20.15 0.95 1.17
C MET A 260 21.64 0.70 0.93
N PHE A 261 22.32 0.04 1.87
CA PHE A 261 23.69 -0.40 1.69
C PHE A 261 23.74 -1.45 0.58
N PHE A 262 22.94 -2.52 0.68
CA PHE A 262 22.97 -3.59 -0.33
C PHE A 262 22.68 -3.11 -1.75
N ALA A 263 21.77 -2.15 -1.95
CA ALA A 263 21.51 -1.61 -3.29
C ALA A 263 22.73 -0.89 -3.90
N LYS A 264 23.42 -0.04 -3.12
CA LYS A 264 24.63 0.63 -3.60
C LYS A 264 25.78 -0.37 -3.80
N TYR A 265 26.01 -1.24 -2.82
CA TYR A 265 27.13 -2.20 -2.87
C TYR A 265 26.92 -3.31 -3.91
N ALA A 266 25.68 -3.72 -4.20
CA ALA A 266 25.38 -4.67 -5.27
C ALA A 266 25.83 -4.15 -6.65
N VAL A 267 25.66 -2.86 -6.92
CA VAL A 267 26.14 -2.24 -8.16
C VAL A 267 27.67 -2.28 -8.22
N TYR A 268 28.37 -1.97 -7.13
CA TYR A 268 29.84 -2.04 -7.08
C TYR A 268 30.37 -3.48 -7.22
N ILE A 269 29.71 -4.46 -6.59
CA ILE A 269 30.07 -5.89 -6.71
C ILE A 269 29.86 -6.36 -8.16
N PHE A 270 28.77 -5.95 -8.80
CA PHE A 270 28.50 -6.28 -10.19
C PHE A 270 29.54 -5.67 -11.14
N ILE A 271 29.88 -4.39 -10.95
CA ILE A 271 30.95 -3.72 -11.71
C ILE A 271 32.29 -4.42 -11.51
N GLY A 272 32.64 -4.77 -10.26
CA GLY A 272 33.87 -5.51 -9.94
C GLY A 272 33.93 -6.86 -10.65
N PHE A 273 32.82 -7.60 -10.69
CA PHE A 273 32.73 -8.87 -11.40
C PHE A 273 32.93 -8.71 -12.92
N VAL A 274 32.30 -7.69 -13.53
CA VAL A 274 32.46 -7.38 -14.95
C VAL A 274 33.92 -7.04 -15.27
N ILE A 275 34.59 -6.23 -14.45
CA ILE A 275 36.01 -5.89 -14.64
C ILE A 275 36.90 -7.14 -14.54
N LEU A 276 36.63 -8.04 -13.60
CA LEU A 276 37.37 -9.30 -13.43
C LEU A 276 37.23 -10.21 -14.66
N VAL A 277 36.03 -10.30 -15.24
CA VAL A 277 35.79 -11.05 -16.47
C VAL A 277 36.52 -10.41 -17.66
N ILE A 278 36.50 -9.08 -17.80
CA ILE A 278 37.19 -8.39 -18.88
C ILE A 278 38.72 -8.54 -18.76
N THR A 279 39.28 -8.45 -17.55
CA THR A 279 40.72 -8.59 -17.32
C THR A 279 41.21 -10.01 -17.57
N THR A 280 40.47 -11.04 -17.14
CA THR A 280 40.80 -12.44 -17.44
C THR A 280 40.78 -12.74 -18.94
N ILE A 281 39.78 -12.23 -19.67
CA ILE A 281 39.73 -12.34 -21.14
C ILE A 281 40.92 -11.62 -21.77
N SER A 282 41.25 -10.41 -21.31
CA SER A 282 42.37 -9.62 -21.84
C SER A 282 43.72 -10.30 -21.61
N LEU A 283 43.93 -10.90 -20.44
CA LEU A 283 45.12 -11.68 -20.12
C LEU A 283 45.24 -12.93 -20.99
N ALA A 284 44.14 -13.65 -21.21
CA ALA A 284 44.12 -14.82 -22.09
C ALA A 284 44.46 -14.44 -23.55
N LEU A 285 43.94 -13.30 -24.03
CA LEU A 285 44.26 -12.78 -25.36
C LEU A 285 45.72 -12.33 -25.48
N LYS A 286 46.26 -11.69 -24.43
CA LYS A 286 47.67 -11.23 -24.41
C LYS A 286 48.64 -12.41 -24.39
N ASN A 287 48.39 -13.42 -23.55
CA ASN A 287 49.21 -14.64 -23.49
C ASN A 287 49.19 -15.37 -24.85
N LYS A 288 48.02 -15.42 -25.51
CA LYS A 288 47.91 -16.02 -26.84
C LYS A 288 48.69 -15.26 -27.92
N ARG A 289 48.78 -13.92 -27.86
CA ARG A 289 49.61 -13.15 -28.79
C ARG A 289 51.10 -13.47 -28.63
N GLN A 290 51.58 -13.64 -27.39
CA GLN A 290 53.00 -13.94 -27.15
C GLN A 290 53.37 -15.35 -27.61
N ASN A 291 52.49 -16.33 -27.44
CA ASN A 291 52.76 -17.72 -27.83
C ASN A 291 52.60 -18.00 -29.34
N ASN A 292 52.14 -17.03 -30.14
CA ASN A 292 52.02 -17.14 -31.60
C ASN A 292 53.00 -16.24 -32.36
N LEU A 293 53.98 -15.63 -31.69
CA LEU A 293 55.10 -15.03 -32.41
C LEU A 293 55.98 -16.18 -32.93
N PRO A 294 56.06 -16.39 -34.25
CA PRO A 294 56.94 -17.42 -34.80
C PRO A 294 58.36 -17.08 -34.36
N HIS A 295 59.06 -18.08 -33.80
CA HIS A 295 60.46 -17.95 -33.44
C HIS A 295 61.25 -17.68 -34.71
N ILE A 296 61.57 -16.40 -34.97
CA ILE A 296 62.48 -16.01 -36.05
C ILE A 296 63.85 -16.54 -35.63
N THR A 297 64.24 -17.69 -36.16
CA THR A 297 65.62 -18.19 -36.02
C THR A 297 66.54 -17.24 -36.79
N PRO A 298 67.60 -16.71 -36.16
CA PRO A 298 68.54 -15.83 -36.85
C PRO A 298 69.20 -16.57 -38.02
N PRO A 299 69.51 -15.87 -39.13
CA PRO A 299 70.17 -16.49 -40.27
C PRO A 299 71.56 -16.98 -39.87
N THR A 300 71.79 -18.29 -40.03
CA THR A 300 73.11 -18.89 -39.91
C THR A 300 73.95 -18.40 -41.09
N ASN A 301 74.90 -17.50 -40.83
CA ASN A 301 75.86 -17.05 -41.82
C ASN A 301 76.81 -18.21 -42.14
N ILE A 302 76.93 -18.55 -43.43
CA ILE A 302 77.90 -19.50 -43.99
C ILE A 302 78.93 -18.70 -44.77
#